data_AF-A0A4S9U8D6-F1
#
_entry.id   AF-A0A4S9U8D6-F1
#
_cell.length_a   1.000
_cell.length_b   1.000
_cell.length_c   1.000
_cell.angle_alpha   90.00
_cell.angle_beta   90.00
_cell.angle_gamma   90.00
#
_symmetry.space_group_name_H-M   'P 1'
#
loop_
_entity.id
_entity.type
_entity.pdbx_description
1 polymer ?
#
loop_
_entity_poly.entity_id
_entity_poly.type
_entity_poly.pdbx_seq_one_letter_code
_entity_poly.pdbx_strand_id
1 'polypeptide(L)'
;MDASRIPCHLALRLILDSNSVTEAVDELKKFGVASSCHMLIADANGRVQELFKDEKNYPFAICRAEEQGNHSGTLFNIVMDLKARKASVILGRPTEPEGLYEIGF
;
A
#
# COMPACT_ATOMS: atom_id res chain seq x y z
N MET A 1 23.19 12.50 -0.88
CA MET A 1 21.87 12.44 -0.24
C MET A 1 21.21 13.80 -0.43
N ASP A 2 19.97 13.82 -0.94
CA ASP A 2 19.20 15.05 -1.13
C ASP A 2 18.27 15.23 0.07
N ALA A 3 18.59 16.20 0.93
CA ALA A 3 17.85 16.45 2.18
C ALA A 3 16.50 17.14 1.97
N SER A 4 16.17 17.54 0.74
CA SER A 4 14.87 18.16 0.41
C SER A 4 13.74 17.14 0.20
N ARG A 5 14.08 15.86 -0.01
CA ARG A 5 13.12 14.78 -0.23
C ARG A 5 12.61 14.19 1.07
N ILE A 6 11.36 13.76 1.07
CA ILE A 6 10.73 13.19 2.26
C ILE A 6 11.02 11.68 2.42
N PRO A 7 11.17 11.18 3.65
CA PRO A 7 11.18 9.75 3.96
C PRO A 7 9.90 9.03 3.48
N CYS A 8 10.03 7.74 3.15
CA CYS A 8 8.93 6.88 2.69
C CYS A 8 7.67 6.98 3.58
N HIS A 9 7.82 6.89 4.90
CA HIS A 9 6.66 6.95 5.81
C HIS A 9 6.01 8.34 5.87
N LEU A 10 6.77 9.41 5.65
CA LEU A 10 6.20 10.76 5.54
C LEU A 10 5.47 10.95 4.21
N ALA A 11 5.96 10.33 3.13
CA ALA A 11 5.23 10.26 1.87
C ALA A 11 3.90 9.51 2.02
N LEU A 12 3.87 8.39 2.77
CA LEU A 12 2.62 7.70 3.09
C LEU A 12 1.66 8.60 3.88
N ARG A 13 2.17 9.35 4.86
CA ARG A 13 1.35 10.29 5.64
C ARG A 13 0.76 11.40 4.76
N LEU A 14 1.55 11.95 3.85
CA LEU A 14 1.13 12.97 2.89
C LEU A 14 0.01 12.47 1.95
N ILE A 15 0.16 11.24 1.43
CA ILE A 15 -0.89 10.59 0.61
C ILE A 15 -2.18 10.45 1.42
N LEU A 16 -2.06 10.06 2.70
CA LEU A 16 -3.20 9.90 3.60
C LEU A 16 -3.90 11.21 3.96
N ASP A 17 -3.18 12.34 3.94
CA ASP A 17 -3.75 13.68 4.17
C ASP A 17 -4.38 14.29 2.89
N SER A 18 -4.26 13.64 1.75
CA SER A 18 -4.81 14.12 0.47
C SER A 18 -6.27 13.70 0.29
N ASN A 19 -7.08 14.54 -0.35
CA ASN A 19 -8.51 14.30 -0.61
C ASN A 19 -8.77 13.59 -1.95
N SER A 20 -7.74 13.40 -2.78
CA SER A 20 -7.83 12.69 -4.06
C SER A 20 -6.50 12.06 -4.46
N VAL A 21 -6.55 11.07 -5.37
CA VAL A 21 -5.36 10.45 -5.97
C VAL A 21 -4.52 11.49 -6.69
N THR A 22 -5.16 12.42 -7.42
CA THR A 22 -4.46 13.49 -8.15
C THR A 22 -3.68 14.39 -7.20
N GLU A 23 -4.31 14.86 -6.13
CA GLU A 23 -3.66 15.69 -5.10
C GLU A 23 -2.47 14.97 -4.46
N ALA A 24 -2.64 13.69 -4.08
CA ALA A 24 -1.57 12.88 -3.51
C ALA A 24 -0.38 12.74 -4.47
N VAL A 25 -0.65 12.49 -5.75
CA VAL A 25 0.39 12.35 -6.78
C VAL A 25 1.11 13.68 -7.01
N ASP A 26 0.41 14.80 -6.99
CA ASP A 26 1.01 16.13 -7.20
C ASP A 26 1.91 16.53 -6.02
N GLU A 27 1.47 16.29 -4.78
CA GLU A 27 2.29 16.51 -3.59
C GLU A 27 3.52 15.57 -3.54
N LEU A 28 3.40 14.31 -3.96
CA LEU A 28 4.55 13.40 -4.10
C LEU A 28 5.56 13.87 -5.16
N LYS A 29 5.09 14.39 -6.30
CA LYS A 29 5.96 14.93 -7.35
C LYS A 29 6.70 16.19 -6.89
N LYS A 30 6.04 17.01 -6.07
CA LYS A 30 6.59 18.26 -5.53
C LYS A 30 7.71 18.02 -4.53
N PHE A 31 7.54 17.09 -3.59
CA PHE A 31 8.55 16.82 -2.55
C PHE A 31 9.56 15.74 -2.96
N GLY A 32 9.14 14.71 -3.70
CA GLY A 32 9.94 13.53 -4.01
C GLY A 32 10.23 12.65 -2.79
N VAL A 33 10.53 11.37 -3.02
CA VAL A 33 10.82 10.41 -1.94
C VAL A 33 12.30 10.04 -1.90
N ALA A 34 12.89 10.05 -0.70
CA ALA A 34 14.30 9.74 -0.47
C ALA A 34 14.64 8.24 -0.48
N SER A 35 13.73 7.38 -0.97
CA SER A 35 13.83 5.92 -0.96
C SER A 35 13.25 5.33 -2.23
N SER A 36 13.78 4.18 -2.66
CA SER A 36 13.16 3.34 -3.69
C SER A 36 11.97 2.59 -3.09
N CYS A 37 10.77 3.14 -3.26
CA CYS A 37 9.52 2.55 -2.80
C CYS A 37 8.53 2.41 -3.96
N HIS A 38 7.70 1.37 -3.91
CA HIS A 38 6.53 1.24 -4.76
C HIS A 38 5.29 1.57 -3.93
N MET A 39 4.58 2.65 -4.27
CA MET A 39 3.35 3.08 -3.61
C MET A 39 2.21 2.98 -4.61
N LEU A 40 1.20 2.17 -4.29
CA LEU A 40 -0.04 2.10 -5.08
C LEU A 40 -1.06 3.05 -4.43
N ILE A 41 -1.54 4.02 -5.20
CA ILE A 41 -2.52 5.03 -4.74
C ILE A 41 -3.79 4.85 -5.58
N ALA A 42 -4.92 4.68 -4.93
CA ALA A 42 -6.21 4.47 -5.57
C ALA A 42 -7.32 5.25 -4.84
N ASP A 43 -8.42 5.53 -5.54
CA ASP A 43 -9.64 6.11 -4.98
C ASP A 43 -10.74 5.05 -4.85
N ALA A 44 -11.91 5.46 -4.36
CA ALA A 44 -13.09 4.60 -4.18
C ALA A 44 -13.55 3.84 -5.44
N ASN A 45 -13.08 4.21 -6.64
CA ASN A 45 -13.41 3.53 -7.90
C ASN A 45 -12.40 2.42 -8.25
N GLY A 46 -11.22 2.40 -7.61
CA GLY A 46 -10.17 1.44 -7.86
C GLY A 46 -10.43 0.10 -7.16
N ARG A 47 -10.71 -0.96 -7.91
CA ARG A 47 -10.77 -2.36 -7.41
C ARG A 47 -9.38 -2.92 -7.11
N VAL A 48 -8.54 -2.19 -6.38
CA VAL A 48 -7.15 -2.59 -6.11
C VAL A 48 -7.04 -3.76 -5.14
N GLN A 49 -8.06 -4.02 -4.32
CA GLN A 49 -8.05 -5.13 -3.35
C GLN A 49 -7.75 -6.49 -4.00
N GLU A 50 -8.35 -6.76 -5.17
CA GLU A 50 -8.19 -8.05 -5.85
C GLU A 50 -6.80 -8.20 -6.50
N LEU A 51 -6.14 -7.09 -6.85
CA LEU A 51 -4.76 -7.12 -7.38
C LEU A 51 -3.78 -7.70 -6.35
N PHE A 52 -4.02 -7.44 -5.06
CA PHE A 52 -3.14 -7.92 -3.99
C PHE A 52 -3.25 -9.42 -3.73
N LYS A 53 -4.21 -10.12 -4.36
CA LYS A 53 -4.34 -11.58 -4.34
C LYS A 53 -3.55 -12.28 -5.46
N ASP A 54 -2.82 -11.54 -6.29
CA ASP A 54 -2.05 -12.15 -7.37
C ASP A 54 -0.93 -13.06 -6.84
N GLU A 55 -0.97 -14.32 -7.28
CA GLU A 55 -0.02 -15.38 -6.95
C GLU A 55 0.83 -15.79 -8.17
N LYS A 56 0.90 -14.97 -9.22
CA LYS A 56 1.78 -15.27 -10.36
C LYS A 56 3.23 -15.20 -9.91
N ASN A 57 3.99 -16.26 -10.19
CA ASN A 57 5.37 -16.47 -9.69
C ASN A 57 5.46 -16.82 -8.19
N TYR A 58 4.47 -17.53 -7.65
CA TYR A 58 4.54 -18.12 -6.29
C TYR A 58 5.85 -18.90 -6.07
N PRO A 59 6.53 -18.78 -4.91
CA PRO A 59 6.15 -18.02 -3.70
C PRO A 59 6.51 -16.53 -3.72
N PHE A 60 7.17 -16.04 -4.79
CA PHE A 60 7.69 -14.67 -4.94
C PHE A 60 6.68 -13.67 -5.55
N ALA A 61 5.39 -13.99 -5.48
CA ALA A 61 4.31 -13.19 -6.05
C ALA A 61 4.02 -11.90 -5.26
N ILE A 62 3.02 -11.13 -5.69
CA ILE A 62 2.48 -9.98 -4.93
C ILE A 62 1.90 -10.47 -3.60
N CYS A 63 1.08 -11.53 -3.63
CA CYS A 63 0.65 -12.26 -2.45
C CYS A 63 1.73 -13.28 -2.02
N ARG A 64 2.86 -12.76 -1.54
CA ARG A 64 4.06 -13.53 -1.23
C ARG A 64 3.84 -14.53 -0.09
N ALA A 65 4.43 -15.72 -0.23
CA ALA A 65 4.42 -16.76 0.80
C ALA A 65 5.83 -17.08 1.29
N GLU A 66 6.01 -17.31 2.58
CA GLU A 66 7.30 -17.70 3.17
C GLU A 66 7.51 -19.21 3.07
N GLU A 67 7.74 -19.70 1.85
CA GLU A 67 7.91 -21.13 1.56
C GLU A 67 8.97 -21.36 0.48
N GLN A 68 9.40 -22.62 0.31
CA GLN A 68 10.31 -23.04 -0.78
C GLN A 68 11.62 -22.23 -0.85
N GLY A 69 12.17 -21.86 0.31
CA GLY A 69 13.40 -21.07 0.40
C GLY A 69 13.19 -19.55 0.29
N ASN A 70 11.94 -19.08 0.20
CA ASN A 70 11.61 -17.68 0.39
C ASN A 70 11.45 -17.38 1.89
N HIS A 71 12.20 -16.40 2.40
CA HIS A 71 12.23 -16.00 3.82
C HIS A 71 11.41 -14.73 4.11
N SER A 72 10.49 -14.38 3.22
CA SER A 72 9.64 -13.21 3.32
C SER A 72 8.24 -13.55 2.85
N GLY A 73 7.23 -13.19 3.62
CA GLY A 73 5.82 -13.30 3.25
C GLY A 73 5.11 -11.95 3.28
N THR A 74 3.91 -11.89 2.68
CA THR A 74 3.00 -10.75 2.87
C THR A 74 2.41 -10.82 4.27
N LEU A 75 2.81 -9.89 5.14
CA LEU A 75 2.40 -9.84 6.55
C LEU A 75 1.04 -9.16 6.75
N PHE A 76 0.73 -8.18 5.91
CA PHE A 76 -0.55 -7.50 5.89
C PHE A 76 -0.75 -6.81 4.54
N ASN A 77 -1.99 -6.49 4.22
CA ASN A 77 -2.37 -5.60 3.14
C ASN A 77 -3.26 -4.48 3.69
N ILE A 78 -3.11 -3.27 3.14
CA ILE A 78 -3.95 -2.13 3.50
C ILE A 78 -4.41 -1.43 2.23
N VAL A 79 -5.71 -1.14 2.16
CA VAL A 79 -6.32 -0.33 1.10
C VAL A 79 -7.10 0.78 1.76
N MET A 80 -6.88 2.01 1.30
CA MET A 80 -7.39 3.21 1.97
C MET A 80 -8.29 3.97 1.00
N ASP A 81 -9.54 4.16 1.38
CA ASP A 81 -10.48 5.06 0.72
C ASP A 81 -10.30 6.46 1.31
N LEU A 82 -9.51 7.29 0.62
CA LEU A 82 -9.22 8.66 1.03
C LEU A 82 -10.49 9.55 1.07
N LYS A 83 -11.51 9.23 0.26
CA LYS A 83 -12.76 9.99 0.21
C LYS A 83 -13.68 9.63 1.37
N ALA A 84 -13.82 8.33 1.65
CA ALA A 84 -14.61 7.85 2.78
C ALA A 84 -13.88 7.99 4.12
N ARG A 85 -12.59 8.34 4.10
CA ARG A 85 -11.68 8.35 5.27
C ARG A 85 -11.70 7.01 6.00
N LYS A 86 -11.59 5.94 5.24
CA LYS A 86 -11.57 4.57 5.75
C LYS A 86 -10.38 3.80 5.22
N ALA A 87 -9.88 2.85 5.99
CA ALA A 87 -8.89 1.88 5.55
C ALA A 87 -9.36 0.46 5.86
N SER A 88 -9.29 -0.41 4.87
CA SER A 88 -9.45 -1.85 5.01
C SER A 88 -8.08 -2.50 5.17
N VAL A 89 -7.87 -3.18 6.28
CA VAL A 89 -6.63 -3.88 6.61
C VAL A 89 -6.89 -5.38 6.62
N ILE A 90 -6.10 -6.11 5.85
CA ILE A 90 -6.02 -7.57 5.91
C ILE A 90 -4.74 -7.93 6.65
N LEU A 91 -4.85 -8.66 7.76
CA LEU A 91 -3.70 -9.27 8.43
C LEU A 91 -3.39 -10.62 7.77
N GLY A 92 -2.12 -10.91 7.56
CA GLY A 92 -1.68 -12.08 6.80
C GLY A 92 -1.78 -11.89 5.29
N ARG A 93 -1.85 -13.00 4.57
CA ARG A 93 -1.87 -13.02 3.11
C ARG A 93 -3.28 -12.66 2.59
N PRO A 94 -3.43 -11.81 1.57
CA PRO A 94 -4.74 -11.51 0.97
C PRO A 94 -5.53 -12.72 0.47
N THR A 95 -4.85 -13.83 0.13
CA THR A 95 -5.48 -15.11 -0.27
C THR A 95 -5.83 -16.00 0.91
N GLU A 96 -5.19 -15.83 2.06
CA GLU A 96 -5.42 -16.58 3.29
C GLU A 96 -5.35 -15.62 4.50
N PRO A 97 -6.39 -14.80 4.71
CA PRO A 97 -6.36 -13.73 5.70
C PRO A 97 -6.51 -14.28 7.13
N GLU A 98 -5.65 -13.82 8.03
CA GLU A 98 -5.73 -14.10 9.47
C GLU A 98 -6.72 -13.17 10.19
N GLY A 99 -6.96 -11.98 9.64
CA GLY A 99 -7.90 -11.01 10.18
C GLY A 99 -8.27 -9.91 9.18
N LEU A 100 -9.47 -9.37 9.31
CA LEU A 100 -10.01 -8.29 8.49
C LEU A 100 -10.47 -7.14 9.40
N TYR A 101 -9.95 -5.95 9.18
CA TYR A 101 -10.22 -4.77 10.00
C TYR A 101 -10.60 -3.59 9.11
N GLU A 102 -11.56 -2.79 9.57
CA GLU A 102 -11.83 -1.47 9.02
C GLU A 102 -11.44 -0.39 10.04
N ILE A 103 -10.72 0.62 9.57
CA ILE A 103 -10.25 1.75 10.37
C ILE A 103 -10.87 3.02 9.78
N GLY A 104 -11.48 3.87 10.61
CA GLY A 104 -11.96 5.19 10.22
C GLY A 104 -11.04 6.30 10.73
N PHE A 105 -10.97 7.41 9.98
CA PHE A 105 -10.20 8.61 10.31
C PHE A 105 -11.09 9.85 10.43
#